data_AF-A0A7C6II75-F1
#
_entry.id   AF-A0A7C6II75-F1
#
_cell.length_a   1.000
_cell.length_b   1.000
_cell.length_c   1.000
_cell.angle_alpha   90.00
_cell.angle_beta   90.00
_cell.angle_gamma   90.00
#
_symmetry.space_group_name_H-M   'P 1'
#
loop_
_entity.id
_entity.type
_entity.pdbx_description
1 polymer ?
#
loop_
_entity_poly.entity_id
_entity_poly.type
_entity_poly.pdbx_seq_one_letter_code
_entity_poly.pdbx_strand_id
1 'polypeptide(L)'
;MQEFKIFIITFIVVYLIYLVTVILRNKKKNRFEESVEIRYLEKVYKINVKRLNMKSLSHTIALSNSFIISLTLSIISFVELFILKMLVGFVVLIILELLIYHIIGKYYQGKKRGDNGV
;
A
#
# COMPACT_ATOMS: atom_id res chain seq x y z
N MET A 1 -19.12 12.52 10.26
CA MET A 1 -17.99 12.53 11.21
C MET A 1 -17.58 11.13 11.67
N GLN A 2 -18.51 10.20 11.89
CA GLN A 2 -18.18 8.83 12.34
C GLN A 2 -17.29 8.07 11.33
N GLU A 3 -17.63 8.08 10.04
CA GLU A 3 -16.84 7.39 9.01
C GLU A 3 -15.43 7.93 8.84
N PHE A 4 -15.28 9.25 8.96
CA PHE A 4 -13.97 9.90 8.93
C PHE A 4 -13.11 9.50 10.15
N LYS A 5 -13.73 9.33 11.32
CA LYS A 5 -13.04 8.80 12.51
C LYS A 5 -12.63 7.34 12.31
N ILE A 6 -13.51 6.51 11.74
CA ILE A 6 -13.20 5.12 11.40
C ILE A 6 -12.00 5.07 10.45
N PHE A 7 -12.02 5.90 9.39
CA PHE A 7 -10.91 6.01 8.46
C PHE A 7 -9.59 6.33 9.17
N ILE A 8 -9.55 7.41 9.97
CA ILE A 8 -8.32 7.86 10.63
C ILE A 8 -7.81 6.81 11.61
N ILE A 9 -8.69 6.25 12.46
CA ILE A 9 -8.30 5.28 13.48
C ILE A 9 -7.79 4.01 12.81
N THR A 10 -8.52 3.47 11.83
CA THR A 10 -8.08 2.29 11.08
C THR A 10 -6.75 2.55 10.38
N PHE A 11 -6.60 3.71 9.73
CA PHE A 11 -5.36 4.07 9.05
C PHE A 11 -4.17 4.06 10.00
N ILE A 12 -4.29 4.73 11.15
CA ILE A 12 -3.22 4.79 12.16
C ILE A 12 -2.91 3.40 12.69
N VAL A 13 -3.92 2.61 13.09
CA VAL A 13 -3.73 1.28 13.66
C VAL A 13 -3.04 0.34 12.66
N VAL A 14 -3.53 0.29 11.42
CA VAL A 14 -2.96 -0.57 10.38
C VAL A 14 -1.53 -0.15 10.04
N TYR A 15 -1.27 1.17 9.94
CA TYR A 15 0.08 1.67 9.69
C TYR A 15 1.05 1.31 10.83
N LEU A 16 0.63 1.43 12.09
CA LEU A 16 1.44 1.04 13.24
C LEU A 16 1.75 -0.46 13.23
N ILE A 17 0.80 -1.31 12.83
CA ILE A 17 1.04 -2.74 12.65
C ILE A 17 2.13 -2.97 11.60
N TYR A 18 2.04 -2.33 10.43
CA TYR A 18 3.10 -2.44 9.40
C TYR A 18 4.43 -1.89 9.90
N LEU A 19 4.43 -0.76 10.61
CA LEU A 19 5.63 -0.13 11.16
C LEU A 19 6.37 -1.10 12.09
N VAL A 20 5.67 -1.68 13.07
CA VAL A 20 6.29 -2.58 14.06
C VAL A 20 6.67 -3.92 13.44
N THR A 21 5.83 -4.48 12.58
CA THR A 21 6.01 -5.85 12.08
C THR A 21 6.93 -5.96 10.87
N VAL A 22 6.93 -4.96 9.98
CA VAL A 22 7.68 -4.98 8.71
C VAL A 22 8.88 -4.03 8.77
N ILE A 23 8.67 -2.78 9.18
CA ILE A 23 9.69 -1.73 9.03
C ILE A 23 10.74 -1.80 10.15
N LEU A 24 10.32 -1.94 11.41
CA LEU A 24 11.23 -1.97 12.56
C LEU A 24 11.93 -3.33 12.74
N ARG A 25 11.34 -4.42 12.22
CA ARG A 25 11.90 -5.78 12.33
C ARG A 25 12.81 -6.12 11.14
N ASN A 26 14.11 -5.87 11.30
CA ASN A 26 15.14 -6.19 10.29
C ASN A 26 15.13 -7.64 9.79
N LYS A 27 14.75 -8.63 10.63
CA LYS A 27 14.70 -10.06 10.23
C LYS A 27 13.69 -10.36 9.09
N LYS A 28 12.72 -9.48 8.84
CA LYS A 28 11.71 -9.66 7.78
C LYS A 28 12.00 -8.88 6.51
N LYS A 29 13.12 -8.15 6.45
CA LYS A 29 13.47 -7.32 5.28
C LYS A 29 13.59 -8.14 3.99
N ASN A 30 14.26 -9.28 4.03
CA ASN A 30 14.40 -10.16 2.86
C ASN A 30 13.04 -10.69 2.36
N ARG A 31 12.10 -11.00 3.27
CA ARG A 31 10.74 -11.43 2.89
C ARG A 31 9.92 -10.30 2.30
N PHE A 32 10.15 -9.07 2.73
CA PHE A 32 9.50 -7.89 2.15
C PHE A 32 9.99 -7.63 0.72
N GLU A 33 11.29 -7.83 0.46
CA GLU A 33 11.86 -7.73 -0.89
C GLU A 33 11.27 -8.77 -1.86
N GLU A 34 10.78 -9.89 -1.33
CA GLU A 34 10.13 -10.95 -2.11
C GLU A 34 8.59 -10.81 -2.18
N SER A 35 8.04 -9.73 -1.65
CA SER A 35 6.58 -9.55 -1.58
C SER A 35 5.94 -9.42 -2.97
N VAL A 36 4.63 -9.71 -3.05
CA VAL A 36 3.88 -9.63 -4.31
C VAL A 36 3.89 -8.20 -4.84
N GLU A 37 3.80 -7.22 -3.95
CA GLU A 37 3.79 -5.80 -4.27
C GLU A 37 5.12 -5.34 -4.87
N ILE A 38 6.25 -5.75 -4.27
CA ILE A 38 7.59 -5.49 -4.82
C ILE A 38 7.73 -6.13 -6.20
N ARG A 39 7.37 -7.41 -6.32
CA ARG A 39 7.43 -8.14 -7.59
C ARG A 39 6.55 -7.52 -8.68
N TYR A 40 5.39 -6.99 -8.31
CA TYR A 40 4.51 -6.27 -9.22
C TYR A 40 5.18 -4.99 -9.73
N LEU A 41 5.78 -4.20 -8.84
CA LEU A 41 6.50 -2.97 -9.21
C LEU A 41 7.71 -3.27 -10.13
N GLU A 42 8.47 -4.33 -9.84
CA GLU A 42 9.59 -4.75 -10.69
C GLU A 42 9.14 -5.21 -12.07
N LYS A 43 8.11 -6.07 -12.15
CA LYS A 43 7.66 -6.66 -13.42
C LYS A 43 6.89 -5.68 -14.30
N VAL A 44 5.95 -4.93 -13.73
CA VAL A 44 5.03 -4.07 -14.50
C VAL A 44 5.67 -2.72 -14.81
N TYR A 45 6.38 -2.12 -13.85
CA TYR A 45 6.96 -0.78 -14.01
C TYR A 45 8.45 -0.81 -14.35
N LYS A 46 9.08 -1.99 -14.41
CA LYS A 46 10.50 -2.20 -14.74
C LYS A 46 11.43 -1.39 -13.83
N ILE A 47 11.04 -1.26 -12.57
CA ILE A 47 11.80 -0.58 -11.52
C ILE A 47 12.79 -1.59 -10.94
N ASN A 48 14.05 -1.18 -10.76
CA ASN A 48 15.02 -2.00 -10.01
C ASN A 48 14.91 -1.63 -8.54
N VAL A 49 14.10 -2.37 -7.80
CA VAL A 49 13.79 -2.07 -6.39
C VAL A 49 15.03 -2.17 -5.50
N LYS A 50 16.01 -3.03 -5.84
CA LYS A 50 17.29 -3.15 -5.13
C LYS A 50 18.14 -1.86 -5.15
N ARG A 51 17.92 -0.99 -6.14
CA ARG A 51 18.61 0.31 -6.24
C ARG A 51 17.88 1.43 -5.50
N LEU A 52 16.68 1.19 -5.00
CA LEU A 52 15.91 2.18 -4.26
C LEU A 52 16.29 2.15 -2.77
N ASN A 53 16.04 3.25 -2.09
CA ASN A 53 16.08 3.28 -0.63
C ASN A 53 14.96 2.40 -0.07
N MET A 54 15.31 1.18 0.34
CA MET A 54 14.36 0.18 0.83
C MET A 54 13.54 0.68 2.02
N LYS A 55 14.14 1.48 2.91
CA LYS A 55 13.41 2.06 4.05
C LYS A 55 12.30 2.99 3.56
N SER A 56 12.62 3.88 2.63
CA SER A 56 11.63 4.78 2.02
C SER A 56 10.52 4.00 1.32
N LEU A 57 10.88 2.98 0.54
CA LEU A 57 9.92 2.16 -0.18
C LEU A 57 8.99 1.37 0.75
N SER A 58 9.53 0.75 1.80
CA SER A 58 8.73 0.05 2.81
C SER A 58 7.75 0.99 3.51
N HIS A 59 8.15 2.23 3.82
CA HIS A 59 7.23 3.24 4.35
C HIS A 59 6.15 3.62 3.35
N THR A 60 6.50 3.84 2.07
CA THR A 60 5.50 4.15 1.03
C THR A 60 4.46 3.04 0.91
N ILE A 61 4.91 1.78 0.81
CA ILE A 61 4.03 0.62 0.69
C ILE A 61 3.15 0.45 1.94
N ALA A 62 3.72 0.57 3.13
CA ALA A 62 2.97 0.49 4.39
C ALA A 62 1.88 1.56 4.47
N LEU A 63 2.21 2.81 4.11
CA LEU A 63 1.29 3.94 4.10
C LEU A 63 0.16 3.70 3.09
N SER A 64 0.51 3.25 1.88
CA SER A 64 -0.44 2.92 0.82
C SER A 64 -1.37 1.77 1.20
N ASN A 65 -0.86 0.67 1.75
CA ASN A 65 -1.70 -0.45 2.20
C ASN A 65 -2.63 -0.04 3.34
N SER A 66 -2.14 0.79 4.25
CA SER A 66 -2.96 1.29 5.37
C SER A 66 -4.08 2.20 4.86
N PHE A 67 -3.80 3.04 3.85
CA PHE A 67 -4.78 3.88 3.16
C PHE A 67 -5.84 3.05 2.42
N ILE A 68 -5.40 2.03 1.66
CA ILE A 68 -6.30 1.13 0.92
C ILE A 68 -7.27 0.45 1.90
N ILE A 69 -6.76 -0.12 2.98
CA ILE A 69 -7.58 -0.83 3.98
C ILE A 69 -8.53 0.15 4.68
N SER A 70 -8.05 1.30 5.16
CA SER A 70 -8.89 2.26 5.87
C SER A 70 -9.98 2.83 4.98
N LEU A 71 -9.66 3.15 3.73
CA LEU A 71 -10.65 3.65 2.77
C LEU A 71 -11.67 2.57 2.42
N THR A 72 -11.23 1.32 2.22
CA THR A 72 -12.13 0.20 1.97
C THR A 72 -13.11 0.02 3.12
N LEU A 73 -12.64 -0.01 4.37
CA LEU A 73 -13.50 -0.14 5.55
C LEU A 73 -14.50 1.02 5.68
N SER A 74 -14.06 2.25 5.38
CA SER A 74 -14.94 3.42 5.38
C SER A 74 -15.96 3.44 4.24
N ILE A 75 -15.71 2.76 3.11
CA ILE A 75 -16.69 2.66 2.02
C ILE A 75 -17.73 1.57 2.34
N ILE A 76 -17.28 0.42 2.85
CA ILE A 76 -18.20 -0.69 3.14
C ILE A 76 -19.06 -0.44 4.38
N SER A 77 -18.71 0.54 5.24
CA SER A 77 -19.53 0.92 6.40
C SER A 77 -20.88 1.51 6.01
N PHE A 78 -21.01 2.05 4.79
CA PHE A 78 -22.28 2.50 4.22
C PHE A 78 -23.20 1.37 3.75
N VAL A 79 -22.73 0.12 3.74
CA VAL A 79 -23.51 -1.04 3.30
C VAL A 79 -23.99 -1.82 4.51
N GLU A 80 -25.29 -2.01 4.67
CA GLU A 80 -25.85 -2.72 5.84
C GLU A 80 -25.81 -4.24 5.67
N LEU A 81 -26.22 -4.72 4.50
CA LEU A 81 -26.32 -6.15 4.23
C LEU A 81 -24.92 -6.80 4.19
N PHE A 82 -24.68 -7.76 5.09
CA PHE A 82 -23.36 -8.38 5.26
C PHE A 82 -22.80 -8.97 3.95
N ILE A 83 -23.60 -9.72 3.19
CA ILE A 83 -23.16 -10.34 1.93
C ILE A 83 -22.76 -9.25 0.91
N LEU A 84 -23.57 -8.20 0.78
CA LEU A 84 -23.28 -7.10 -0.13
C LEU A 84 -22.05 -6.30 0.33
N LYS A 85 -21.88 -6.11 1.65
CA LYS A 85 -20.71 -5.47 2.26
C LYS A 85 -19.42 -6.17 1.87
N MET A 86 -19.41 -7.51 1.91
CA MET A 86 -18.27 -8.32 1.51
C MET A 86 -17.96 -8.19 0.01
N LEU A 87 -18.99 -8.22 -0.85
CA LEU A 87 -18.82 -8.04 -2.30
C LEU A 87 -18.26 -6.66 -2.65
N VAL A 88 -18.83 -5.60 -2.06
CA VAL A 88 -18.36 -4.23 -2.26
C VAL A 88 -16.92 -4.07 -1.76
N GLY A 89 -16.61 -4.61 -0.58
CA GLY A 89 -15.26 -4.59 -0.03
C GLY A 89 -14.23 -5.22 -0.95
N PHE A 90 -14.54 -6.38 -1.51
CA PHE A 90 -13.66 -7.08 -2.45
C PHE A 90 -13.39 -6.25 -3.71
N VAL A 91 -14.44 -5.71 -4.33
CA VAL A 91 -14.33 -4.90 -5.55
C VAL A 91 -13.53 -3.61 -5.28
N VAL A 92 -13.87 -2.90 -4.20
CA VAL A 92 -13.19 -1.65 -3.80
C VAL A 92 -11.72 -1.90 -3.52
N LEU A 93 -11.39 -2.98 -2.81
CA LEU A 93 -10.01 -3.32 -2.48
C LEU A 93 -9.16 -3.52 -3.73
N ILE A 94 -9.63 -4.32 -4.69
CA ILE A 94 -8.93 -4.58 -5.95
C ILE A 94 -8.71 -3.28 -6.75
N ILE A 95 -9.76 -2.46 -6.88
CA ILE A 95 -9.67 -1.19 -7.61
C ILE A 95 -8.64 -0.26 -6.95
N LEU A 96 -8.69 -0.12 -5.63
CA LEU A 96 -7.76 0.72 -4.88
C LEU A 96 -6.32 0.21 -4.97
N GLU A 97 -6.09 -1.10 -4.86
CA GLU A 97 -4.76 -1.68 -5.04
C GLU A 97 -4.20 -1.35 -6.42
N LEU A 98 -4.96 -1.60 -7.50
CA LEU A 98 -4.50 -1.32 -8.86
C LEU A 98 -4.16 0.17 -9.07
N LEU A 99 -5.02 1.07 -8.60
CA LEU A 99 -4.80 2.52 -8.73
C LEU A 99 -3.59 3.00 -7.92
N ILE A 100 -3.51 2.62 -6.65
CA ILE A 100 -2.43 3.09 -5.76
C ILE A 100 -1.08 2.51 -6.19
N TYR A 101 -1.00 1.23 -6.52
CA TYR A 101 0.24 0.64 -7.01
C TYR A 101 0.62 1.15 -8.40
N HIS A 102 -0.32 1.61 -9.22
CA HIS A 102 -0.01 2.36 -10.43
C HIS A 102 0.69 3.69 -10.13
N ILE A 103 0.17 4.46 -9.17
CA ILE A 103 0.76 5.72 -8.74
C ILE A 103 2.17 5.50 -8.17
N ILE A 104 2.35 4.51 -7.29
CA ILE A 104 3.66 4.15 -6.72
C ILE A 104 4.64 3.77 -7.84
N GLY A 105 4.20 2.92 -8.77
CA GLY A 105 5.00 2.49 -9.90
C GLY A 105 5.45 3.67 -10.78
N LYS A 106 4.53 4.57 -11.14
CA LYS A 106 4.87 5.78 -11.91
C LYS A 106 5.81 6.72 -11.16
N TYR A 107 5.60 6.92 -9.86
CA TYR A 107 6.44 7.77 -9.01
C TYR A 107 7.90 7.28 -9.00
N TYR A 108 8.12 6.00 -8.69
CA TYR A 108 9.47 5.43 -8.63
C TYR A 108 10.11 5.23 -10.03
N GLN A 109 9.30 5.02 -11.07
CA GLN A 109 9.78 5.02 -12.45
C GLN A 109 10.28 6.42 -12.88
N GLY A 110 9.59 7.49 -12.47
CA GLY A 110 10.02 8.87 -12.70
C GLY A 110 11.31 9.21 -11.96
N LYS A 111 11.46 8.75 -10.71
CA LYS A 111 12.68 8.96 -9.90
C LYS A 111 13.93 8.36 -10.54
N LYS A 112 13.80 7.20 -11.20
CA LYS A 112 14.88 6.58 -12.00
C LYS A 112 15.35 7.45 -13.16
N ARG A 113 14.47 8.27 -13.75
CA ARG A 113 14.83 9.17 -14.86
C ARG A 113 15.52 10.46 -14.39
N GLY A 114 15.19 10.95 -13.19
CA GLY A 114 15.83 12.12 -12.58
C GLY A 114 17.26 11.87 -12.10
N ASP A 115 17.59 10.63 -11.71
CA ASP A 115 18.93 10.24 -11.23
C ASP A 115 19.94 9.97 -12.38
N ASN A 116 19.47 9.90 -13.63
CA ASN A 116 20.32 9.82 -14.82
C ASN A 116 20.59 11.22 -15.43
N GLY A 117 20.37 12.28 -14.66
CA GLY A 117 20.52 13.69 -15.06
C GLY A 117 21.69 14.41 -14.40
N VAL A 118 22.71 13.70 -13.94
CA VAL A 118 24.04 14.22 -13.54
C VAL A 118 25.12 13.28 -14.05
#